data_AF-A0A848YD41-F1
#
_entry.id   AF-A0A848YD41-F1
#
_cell.length_a   1.000
_cell.length_b   1.000
_cell.length_c   1.000
_cell.angle_alpha   90.00
_cell.angle_beta   90.00
_cell.angle_gamma   90.00
#
_symmetry.space_group_name_H-M   'P 1'
#
loop_
_entity.id
_entity.type
_entity.pdbx_description
1 polymer ?
#
loop_
_entity_poly.entity_id
_entity_poly.type
_entity_poly.pdbx_seq_one_letter_code
_entity_poly.pdbx_strand_id
1 'polypeptide(L)'
;GILLLFSWVALVGVVRAEFLRGRNFEYVRAARALGVSDRVIMFKHLLPNAMVATLTFMPFILNGSITTLTSLDFLGFGLPPGSPSLGELLSQGKNNLQAPWLGISGFMVIATMLSLLIFVGEAVRDALDPRKTFV
;
A
#
# COMPACT_ATOMS: atom_id res chain seq x y z
N GLY A 1 -2.24 1.57 -14.50
CA GLY A 1 -3.04 0.33 -14.40
C GLY A 1 -2.18 -0.88 -14.09
N ILE A 2 -1.28 -1.26 -15.00
CA ILE A 2 -0.48 -2.49 -14.92
C ILE A 2 0.29 -2.64 -13.59
N LEU A 3 0.93 -1.56 -13.11
CA LEU A 3 1.72 -1.61 -11.86
C LEU A 3 0.85 -1.99 -10.65
N LEU A 4 -0.35 -1.43 -10.52
CA LEU A 4 -1.29 -1.78 -9.45
C LEU A 4 -1.68 -3.27 -9.51
N LEU A 5 -1.77 -3.86 -10.70
CA LEU A 5 -2.08 -5.28 -10.89
C LEU A 5 -0.93 -6.21 -10.47
N PHE A 6 0.30 -5.72 -10.31
CA PHE A 6 1.46 -6.52 -9.93
C PHE A 6 2.07 -6.12 -8.58
N SER A 7 1.71 -4.96 -8.04
CA SER A 7 2.19 -4.47 -6.75
C SER A 7 1.89 -5.43 -5.57
N TRP A 8 0.83 -6.24 -5.67
CA TRP A 8 0.49 -7.23 -4.64
C TRP A 8 1.47 -8.41 -4.58
N VAL A 9 2.26 -8.67 -5.63
CA VAL A 9 3.22 -9.79 -5.66
C VAL A 9 4.29 -9.61 -4.58
N ALA A 10 4.68 -8.37 -4.28
CA ALA A 10 5.61 -8.06 -3.19
C ALA A 10 5.06 -8.49 -1.81
N LEU A 11 3.74 -8.41 -1.62
CA LEU A 11 3.08 -8.79 -0.36
C LEU A 11 3.08 -10.30 -0.13
N VAL A 12 3.14 -11.12 -1.18
CA VAL A 12 3.16 -12.59 -1.07
C VAL A 12 4.37 -13.06 -0.26
N GLY A 13 5.55 -12.47 -0.50
CA GLY A 13 6.76 -12.78 0.25
C GLY A 13 6.63 -12.44 1.74
N VAL A 14 6.01 -11.30 2.05
CA VAL A 14 5.74 -10.84 3.43
C VAL A 14 4.80 -11.81 4.14
N VAL A 15 3.67 -12.15 3.53
CA VAL A 15 2.71 -13.11 4.09
C VAL A 15 3.37 -14.45 4.33
N ARG A 16 4.15 -14.96 3.37
CA ARG A 16 4.85 -16.24 3.51
C ARG A 16 5.84 -16.22 4.68
N ALA A 17 6.60 -15.14 4.85
CA ALA A 17 7.53 -14.97 5.96
C ALA A 17 6.80 -14.98 7.32
N GLU A 18 5.69 -14.25 7.42
CA GLU A 18 4.88 -14.23 8.64
C GLU A 18 4.21 -15.58 8.94
N PHE A 19 3.78 -16.33 7.92
CA PHE A 19 3.29 -17.71 8.11
C PHE A 19 4.39 -18.67 8.58
N LEU A 20 5.60 -18.56 8.03
CA LEU A 20 6.76 -19.36 8.47
C LEU A 20 7.11 -19.06 9.92
N ARG A 21 7.17 -17.78 10.28
CA ARG A 21 7.40 -17.30 11.64
C ARG A 21 6.28 -17.76 12.60
N GLY A 22 5.03 -17.52 12.23
CA GLY A 22 3.89 -17.73 13.12
C GLY A 22 3.60 -19.20 13.41
N ARG A 23 3.98 -20.14 12.54
CA ARG A 23 3.90 -21.58 12.86
C ARG A 23 4.74 -21.97 14.08
N ASN A 24 5.80 -21.20 14.38
CA ASN A 24 6.71 -21.48 15.48
C ASN A 24 6.27 -20.87 16.81
N PHE A 25 5.16 -20.14 16.84
CA PHE A 25 4.65 -19.55 18.08
C PHE A 25 4.10 -20.61 19.05
N GLU A 26 4.30 -20.36 20.34
CA GLU A 26 3.90 -21.29 21.42
C GLU A 26 2.39 -21.53 21.43
N TYR A 27 1.57 -20.50 21.21
CA TYR A 27 0.11 -20.65 21.15
C TYR A 27 -0.36 -21.52 19.97
N VAL A 28 0.36 -21.51 18.84
CA VAL A 28 0.07 -22.39 17.70
C VAL A 28 0.42 -23.84 18.03
N ARG A 29 1.57 -24.06 18.68
CA ARG A 29 2.00 -25.38 19.15
C ARG A 29 1.04 -25.94 20.20
N ALA A 30 0.60 -25.12 21.15
CA ALA A 30 -0.38 -25.49 22.16
C ALA A 30 -1.75 -25.82 21.54
N ALA A 31 -2.26 -24.99 20.62
CA ALA A 31 -3.53 -25.25 19.92
C ALA A 31 -3.49 -26.58 19.14
N ARG A 32 -2.35 -26.90 18.51
CA ARG A 32 -2.14 -28.18 17.84
C ARG A 32 -2.10 -29.35 18.83
N ALA A 33 -1.43 -29.20 19.98
CA ALA A 33 -1.41 -30.22 21.03
C ALA A 33 -2.80 -30.50 21.62
N LEU A 34 -3.69 -29.49 21.63
CA LEU A 34 -5.10 -29.60 22.03
C LEU A 34 -6.01 -30.19 20.94
N GLY A 35 -5.47 -30.58 19.77
CA GLY A 35 -6.23 -31.19 18.69
C GLY A 35 -7.04 -30.23 17.81
N VAL A 36 -6.76 -28.92 17.87
CA VAL A 36 -7.43 -27.94 17.00
C VAL A 36 -7.01 -28.16 15.54
N SER A 37 -7.99 -28.19 14.63
CA SER A 37 -7.72 -28.39 13.21
C SER A 37 -6.85 -27.29 12.59
N ASP A 38 -5.97 -27.67 11.66
CA ASP A 38 -5.06 -26.75 10.97
C ASP A 38 -5.79 -25.61 10.24
N ARG A 39 -6.99 -25.87 9.70
CA ARG A 39 -7.80 -24.83 9.05
C ARG A 39 -8.22 -23.73 10.05
N VAL A 40 -8.64 -24.11 11.25
CA VAL A 40 -9.00 -23.16 12.30
C VAL A 40 -7.76 -22.36 12.72
N ILE A 41 -6.62 -23.03 12.90
CA ILE A 41 -5.36 -22.36 13.24
C ILE A 41 -4.95 -21.36 12.16
N MET A 42 -5.04 -21.75 10.89
CA MET A 42 -4.71 -20.89 9.76
C MET A 42 -5.61 -19.65 9.70
N PHE A 43 -6.93 -19.82 9.65
CA PHE A 43 -7.84 -18.68 9.42
C PHE A 43 -8.11 -17.83 10.66
N LYS A 44 -8.08 -18.41 11.87
CA LYS A 44 -8.41 -17.70 13.10
C LYS A 44 -7.19 -17.10 13.80
N HIS A 45 -6.00 -17.69 13.61
CA HIS A 45 -4.82 -17.28 14.36
C HIS A 45 -3.68 -16.81 13.46
N LEU A 46 -3.33 -17.55 12.41
CA LEU A 46 -2.13 -17.27 11.62
C LEU A 46 -2.36 -16.20 10.54
N LEU A 47 -3.46 -16.30 9.79
CA LEU A 47 -3.81 -15.37 8.72
C LEU A 47 -4.05 -13.95 9.25
N PRO A 48 -4.86 -13.71 10.31
CA PRO A 48 -5.05 -12.36 10.83
C PRO A 48 -3.73 -11.74 11.33
N ASN A 49 -2.84 -12.55 11.93
CA ASN A 49 -1.53 -12.09 12.38
C ASN A 49 -0.62 -11.68 11.21
N ALA A 50 -0.58 -12.49 10.14
CA ALA A 50 0.20 -12.20 8.94
C ALA A 50 -0.35 -10.99 8.13
N MET A 51 -1.66 -10.75 8.19
CA MET A 51 -2.29 -9.61 7.52
C MET A 51 -1.84 -8.26 8.12
N VAL A 52 -1.51 -8.18 9.41
CA VAL A 52 -1.01 -6.95 10.04
C VAL A 52 0.27 -6.44 9.37
N ALA A 53 1.20 -7.36 9.06
CA ALA A 53 2.43 -7.01 8.34
C ALA A 53 2.12 -6.52 6.92
N THR A 54 1.19 -7.16 6.24
CA THR A 54 0.74 -6.77 4.89
C THR A 54 0.12 -5.38 4.86
N LEU A 55 -0.76 -5.09 5.84
CA LEU A 55 -1.41 -3.78 6.00
C LEU A 55 -0.41 -2.67 6.32
N THR A 56 0.71 -3.01 6.97
CA THR A 56 1.79 -2.05 7.24
C THR A 56 2.49 -1.57 5.96
N PHE A 57 2.70 -2.46 4.99
CA PHE A 57 3.42 -2.11 3.75
C PHE A 57 2.52 -1.57 2.64
N MET A 58 1.21 -1.82 2.72
CA MET A 58 0.24 -1.43 1.69
C MET A 58 0.28 0.06 1.32
N PRO A 59 0.33 1.02 2.26
CA PRO A 59 0.31 2.46 1.92
C PRO A 59 1.55 2.86 1.11
N PHE A 60 2.71 2.30 1.45
CA PHE A 60 3.97 2.57 0.77
C PHE A 60 4.01 2.02 -0.65
N ILE A 61 3.50 0.80 -0.84
CA ILE A 61 3.42 0.17 -2.17
C ILE A 61 2.48 0.96 -3.08
N LEU A 62 1.35 1.41 -2.56
CA LEU A 62 0.39 2.23 -3.31
C LEU A 62 1.00 3.59 -3.68
N ASN A 63 1.66 4.27 -2.73
CA ASN A 63 2.35 5.53 -2.99
C ASN A 63 3.45 5.37 -4.07
N GLY A 64 4.29 4.34 -3.94
CA GLY A 64 5.31 4.01 -4.94
C GLY A 64 4.70 3.79 -6.32
N SER A 65 3.60 3.04 -6.40
CA SER A 65 2.88 2.77 -7.65
C SER A 65 2.35 4.04 -8.31
N ILE A 66 1.77 4.95 -7.54
CA ILE A 66 1.25 6.24 -8.05
C ILE A 66 2.38 7.14 -8.50
N THR A 67 3.48 7.20 -7.75
CA THR A 67 4.67 7.95 -8.13
C THR A 67 5.22 7.43 -9.46
N THR A 68 5.36 6.12 -9.63
CA THR A 68 5.81 5.54 -10.90
C THR A 68 4.84 5.83 -12.05
N LEU A 69 3.52 5.71 -11.83
CA LEU A 69 2.53 6.05 -12.85
C LEU A 69 2.58 7.53 -13.25
N THR A 70 2.72 8.43 -12.28
CA THR A 70 2.85 9.87 -12.50
C THR A 70 4.13 10.20 -13.28
N SER A 71 5.24 9.55 -12.97
CA SER A 71 6.49 9.70 -13.72
C SER A 71 6.39 9.17 -15.15
N LEU A 72 5.77 8.01 -15.36
CA LEU A 72 5.56 7.46 -16.70
C LEU A 72 4.66 8.37 -17.55
N ASP A 73 3.64 8.93 -16.92
CA ASP A 73 2.71 9.86 -17.52
C ASP A 73 3.38 11.20 -17.88
N PHE A 74 4.22 11.74 -16.99
CA PHE A 74 5.07 12.89 -17.28
C PHE A 74 6.06 12.64 -18.43
N LEU A 75 6.54 11.40 -18.60
CA LEU A 75 7.40 10.98 -19.70
C LEU A 75 6.64 10.70 -21.02
N GLY A 76 5.30 10.80 -21.02
CA GLY A 76 4.47 10.57 -22.20
C GLY A 76 4.09 9.10 -22.46
N PHE A 77 4.38 8.19 -21.53
CA PHE A 77 3.96 6.78 -21.58
C PHE A 77 2.64 6.52 -20.82
N GLY A 78 1.98 7.57 -20.37
CA GLY A 78 0.73 7.50 -19.60
C GLY A 78 -0.52 7.70 -20.47
N LEU A 79 -1.40 8.59 -20.04
CA LEU A 79 -2.66 8.86 -20.74
C LEU A 79 -2.41 9.68 -22.02
N PRO A 80 -3.34 9.68 -22.99
CA PRO A 80 -3.20 10.49 -24.21
C PRO A 80 -2.96 11.97 -23.88
N PRO A 81 -2.14 12.69 -24.69
CA PRO A 81 -1.88 14.11 -24.50
C PRO A 81 -3.19 14.92 -24.43
N GLY A 82 -3.29 15.84 -23.47
CA GLY A 82 -4.49 16.65 -23.22
C GLY A 82 -5.51 16.03 -22.27
N SER A 83 -5.29 14.81 -21.79
CA SER A 83 -6.06 14.26 -20.67
C SER A 83 -5.58 14.82 -19.33
N PRO A 84 -6.48 15.12 -18.38
CA PRO A 84 -6.09 15.66 -17.09
C PRO A 84 -5.49 14.56 -16.21
N SER A 85 -4.17 14.57 -16.06
CA SER A 85 -3.41 13.58 -15.29
C SER A 85 -2.36 14.24 -14.40
N LEU A 86 -1.88 13.51 -13.38
CA LEU A 86 -0.90 14.03 -12.42
C LEU A 86 0.44 14.35 -13.09
N GLY A 87 0.87 13.54 -14.07
CA GLY A 87 2.10 13.78 -14.83
C GLY A 87 1.95 14.97 -15.76
N GLU A 88 0.79 15.13 -16.39
CA GLU A 88 0.49 16.29 -17.23
C GLU A 88 0.45 17.59 -16.43
N LEU A 89 -0.08 17.59 -15.19
CA LEU A 89 -0.01 18.76 -14.30
C LEU A 89 1.43 19.21 -14.04
N LEU A 90 2.36 18.27 -13.83
CA LEU A 90 3.78 18.57 -13.69
C LEU A 90 4.40 19.07 -15.00
N SER A 91 4.01 18.48 -16.14
CA SER A 91 4.44 18.91 -17.47
C SER A 91 4.05 20.36 -17.76
N GLN A 92 2.80 20.73 -17.44
CA GLN A 92 2.31 22.10 -17.59
C GLN A 92 3.05 23.09 -16.71
N GLY A 93 3.35 22.73 -15.46
CA GLY A 93 4.16 23.55 -14.56
C GLY A 93 5.59 23.75 -15.06
N LYS A 94 6.21 22.73 -15.65
CA LYS A 94 7.55 22.81 -16.27
C LYS A 94 7.55 23.66 -17.54
N ASN A 95 6.55 23.51 -18.40
CA ASN A 95 6.51 24.16 -19.71
C ASN A 95 6.10 25.64 -19.63
N ASN A 96 5.45 26.04 -18.53
CA ASN A 96 4.98 27.41 -18.32
C ASN A 96 5.71 28.06 -17.14
N LEU A 97 7.03 28.26 -17.26
CA LEU A 97 7.86 28.90 -16.23
C LEU A 97 7.42 30.34 -15.91
N GLN A 98 6.77 31.00 -16.86
CA GLN A 98 6.15 32.31 -16.70
C GLN A 98 4.91 32.30 -15.78
N ALA A 99 4.35 31.13 -15.50
CA ALA A 99 3.15 30.92 -14.70
C ALA A 99 3.46 30.04 -13.47
N PRO A 100 4.20 30.56 -12.47
CA PRO A 100 4.68 29.78 -11.32
C PRO A 100 3.55 29.14 -10.49
N TRP A 101 2.34 29.71 -10.54
CA TRP A 101 1.16 29.14 -9.89
C TRP A 101 0.80 27.74 -10.41
N LEU A 102 1.12 27.40 -11.65
CA LEU A 102 0.91 26.05 -12.20
C LEU A 102 1.84 25.02 -11.54
N GLY A 103 3.12 25.38 -11.36
CA GLY A 103 4.06 24.53 -10.63
C GLY A 103 3.69 24.35 -9.16
N ILE A 104 3.32 25.45 -8.48
CA ILE A 104 2.95 25.43 -7.06
C ILE A 104 1.66 24.63 -6.83
N SER A 105 0.63 24.84 -7.66
CA SER A 105 -0.62 24.07 -7.56
C SER A 105 -0.41 22.58 -7.84
N GLY A 106 0.37 22.23 -8.86
CA GLY A 106 0.74 20.84 -9.14
C GLY A 106 1.47 20.19 -7.97
N PHE A 107 2.44 20.89 -7.38
CA PHE A 107 3.15 20.43 -6.18
C PHE A 107 2.20 20.20 -5.00
N MET A 108 1.35 21.18 -4.68
CA MET A 108 0.41 21.08 -3.56
C MET A 108 -0.57 19.92 -3.73
N VAL A 109 -1.12 19.73 -4.94
CA VAL A 109 -2.04 18.62 -5.23
C VAL A 109 -1.35 17.26 -5.01
N ILE A 110 -0.16 17.06 -5.58
CA ILE A 110 0.57 15.79 -5.45
C ILE A 110 1.00 15.57 -4.00
N ALA A 111 1.57 16.57 -3.34
CA ALA A 111 2.01 16.47 -1.95
C ALA A 111 0.84 16.10 -1.03
N THR A 112 -0.27 16.84 -1.09
CA THR A 112 -1.45 16.56 -0.26
C THR A 112 -2.05 15.19 -0.58
N MET A 113 -2.16 14.81 -1.86
CA MET A 113 -2.71 13.51 -2.26
C MET A 113 -1.87 12.35 -1.70
N LEU A 114 -0.54 12.39 -1.88
CA LEU A 114 0.33 11.31 -1.41
C LEU A 114 0.38 11.24 0.12
N SER A 115 0.36 12.38 0.81
CA SER A 115 0.26 12.44 2.28
C SER A 115 -1.06 11.86 2.78
N LEU A 116 -2.19 12.26 2.18
CA LEU A 116 -3.51 11.74 2.54
C LEU A 116 -3.59 10.23 2.33
N LEU A 117 -3.02 9.71 1.23
CA LEU A 117 -3.01 8.28 0.97
C LEU A 117 -2.25 7.51 2.05
N ILE A 118 -1.10 8.01 2.50
CA ILE A 118 -0.36 7.38 3.61
C ILE A 118 -1.19 7.43 4.89
N PHE A 119 -1.77 8.59 5.24
CA PHE A 119 -2.55 8.73 6.47
C PHE A 119 -3.80 7.84 6.48
N VAL A 120 -4.53 7.77 5.36
CA VAL A 120 -5.66 6.85 5.22
C VAL A 120 -5.18 5.40 5.34
N GLY A 121 -4.05 5.07 4.74
CA GLY A 121 -3.44 3.75 4.83
C GLY A 121 -3.07 3.35 6.26
N GLU A 122 -2.44 4.24 7.02
CA GLU A 122 -2.14 4.03 8.44
C GLU A 122 -3.42 3.95 9.28
N ALA A 123 -4.44 4.78 9.00
CA ALA A 123 -5.72 4.70 9.70
C ALA A 123 -6.45 3.36 9.45
N VAL A 124 -6.43 2.86 8.22
CA VAL A 124 -6.98 1.53 7.86
C VAL A 124 -6.20 0.43 8.56
N ARG A 125 -4.86 0.51 8.57
CA ARG A 125 -4.01 -0.43 9.29
C ARG A 125 -4.34 -0.42 10.78
N ASP A 126 -4.48 0.75 11.39
CA ASP A 126 -4.82 0.91 12.80
C ASP A 126 -6.20 0.34 13.14
N ALA A 127 -7.19 0.54 12.26
CA ALA A 127 -8.54 -0.02 12.44
C ALA A 127 -8.57 -1.55 12.33
N LEU A 128 -7.63 -2.13 11.58
CA LEU A 128 -7.52 -3.57 11.33
C LEU A 128 -6.48 -4.27 12.22
N ASP A 129 -5.73 -3.55 13.06
CA ASP A 129 -4.77 -4.14 14.00
C ASP A 129 -5.52 -4.82 15.16
N PRO A 130 -5.51 -6.16 15.25
CA PRO A 130 -6.26 -6.90 16.26
C PRO A 130 -5.74 -6.66 17.69
N ARG A 131 -4.53 -6.09 17.85
CA ARG A 131 -3.94 -5.86 19.17
C ARG A 131 -4.65 -4.74 19.95
N LYS A 132 -5.36 -3.83 19.26
CA LYS A 132 -6.07 -2.71 19.90
C LYS A 132 -7.48 -3.07 20.39
N THR A 133 -8.03 -4.20 19.97
CA THR A 133 -9.39 -4.63 20.34
C THR A 133 -9.46 -5.56 21.56
N PHE A 134 -8.31 -5.98 22.11
CA PHE A 134 -8.24 -6.84 23.31
C PHE A 134 -7.69 -6.09 24.53
N VAL A 135 -8.31 -4.96 24.88
CA VAL A 135 -8.16 -4.30 26.19
C VAL A 135 -9.44 -4.50 26.98
#